data_AF-A0AAV5HXT5-F1
#
_entry.id   AF-A0AAV5HXT5-F1
#
_cell.length_a   1.000
_cell.length_b   1.000
_cell.length_c   1.000
_cell.angle_alpha   90.00
_cell.angle_beta   90.00
_cell.angle_gamma   90.00
#
_symmetry.space_group_name_H-M   'P 1'
#
loop_
_entity.id
_entity.type
_entity.pdbx_description
1 polymer ?
#
loop_
_entity_poly.entity_id
_entity_poly.type
_entity_poly.pdbx_seq_one_letter_code
_entity_poly.pdbx_strand_id
1 'polypeptide(L)'
;MAGLDESTFEGIHPARFLSFTIPSPSPSSTPPTLRVAVLDSPIQPDTGDSPPVVAGMFVPKHRESDWIFSTEAGQLQLLLASPNIQRLILIGEHPVGGPFSTTIYRRPLETDSQKRLEESLIPLVTALAPKSCFINGSFNVPILSYEDNVVCSVVLEKCVGPVVGEMLVEDVEIESDGEGKREFRRRLRFKRLPNLVQTEIRIVPKTGFDSDKTEIGGDVEFQPDFLALVHVYLVPMVASLALIASRIEERIEAGFRPKALCVGVGGGALLGFLRSQLGFQVVGVEMDEEVLRIATRYFGLEVGDCIQLFVGDAIEFMKELANEANNHKEMNDCCLEAGNDDADPKFDVIMVDLDSSDMCNGVSAPPLEFVRKSVLLAAKSVLGDSGIFVINVIPPSRLFYEKLIHQFKEVFRELYEIDSGNGENFVLIAKVLPIVSSNGDGENSFLKKLRLVISGAYMDSIRKI
;
A
#
# COMPACT_ATOMS: atom_id res chain seq x y z
N MET A 1 -9.93 -33.48 20.79
CA MET A 1 -9.52 -33.58 19.39
C MET A 1 -10.40 -34.62 18.73
N ALA A 2 -11.35 -34.18 17.89
CA ALA A 2 -11.91 -35.09 16.89
C ALA A 2 -10.77 -35.36 15.89
N GLY A 3 -10.39 -36.61 15.71
CA GLY A 3 -9.36 -36.97 14.74
C GLY A 3 -9.84 -36.63 13.34
N LEU A 4 -8.99 -35.99 12.53
CA LEU A 4 -9.21 -35.88 11.08
C LEU A 4 -9.33 -37.30 10.52
N ASP A 5 -10.43 -37.59 9.82
CA ASP A 5 -10.61 -38.87 9.14
C ASP A 5 -9.61 -38.98 7.99
N GLU A 6 -8.95 -40.13 7.83
CA GLU A 6 -7.95 -40.37 6.77
C GLU A 6 -8.56 -40.16 5.36
N SER A 7 -9.87 -40.37 5.23
CA SER A 7 -10.60 -40.14 3.98
C SER A 7 -10.64 -38.67 3.54
N THR A 8 -10.39 -37.72 4.46
CA THR A 8 -10.58 -36.28 4.26
C THR A 8 -9.78 -35.77 3.05
N PHE A 9 -8.57 -36.28 2.84
CA PHE A 9 -7.64 -35.79 1.82
C PHE A 9 -7.67 -36.59 0.51
N GLU A 10 -8.52 -37.61 0.39
CA GLU A 10 -8.51 -38.55 -0.74
C GLU A 10 -8.88 -37.94 -2.10
N GLY A 11 -9.68 -36.86 -2.12
CA GLY A 11 -10.11 -36.15 -3.33
C GLY A 11 -9.84 -34.65 -3.29
N ILE A 12 -9.93 -33.99 -4.44
CA ILE A 12 -9.87 -32.52 -4.58
C ILE A 12 -11.29 -31.96 -4.51
N HIS A 13 -11.51 -30.96 -3.66
CA HIS A 13 -12.81 -30.31 -3.50
C HIS A 13 -12.70 -28.81 -3.77
N PRO A 14 -13.44 -28.24 -4.74
CA PRO A 14 -13.33 -26.83 -5.08
C PRO A 14 -13.41 -25.91 -3.85
N ALA A 15 -12.46 -24.97 -3.75
CA ALA A 15 -12.40 -23.98 -2.68
C ALA A 15 -12.30 -24.58 -1.26
N ARG A 16 -11.79 -25.81 -1.10
CA ARG A 16 -11.49 -26.35 0.23
C ARG A 16 -10.40 -25.54 0.89
N PHE A 17 -10.60 -25.25 2.17
CA PHE A 17 -9.60 -24.75 3.08
C PHE A 17 -9.63 -25.54 4.39
N LEU A 18 -8.50 -26.16 4.76
CA LEU A 18 -8.32 -26.83 6.05
C LEU A 18 -7.01 -26.38 6.67
N SER A 19 -7.03 -25.99 7.95
CA SER A 19 -5.81 -25.66 8.69
C SER A 19 -5.78 -26.37 10.04
N PHE A 20 -4.63 -26.94 10.39
CA PHE A 20 -4.42 -27.66 11.64
C PHE A 20 -2.95 -27.56 12.06
N THR A 21 -2.67 -27.99 13.29
CA THR A 21 -1.32 -27.97 13.87
C THR A 21 -0.83 -29.39 14.15
N ILE A 22 0.45 -29.63 13.94
CA ILE A 22 1.12 -30.90 14.24
C ILE A 22 2.39 -30.64 15.06
N PRO A 23 2.89 -31.60 15.84
CA PRO A 23 4.22 -31.50 16.46
C PRO A 23 5.31 -31.40 15.39
N SER A 24 6.27 -30.48 15.56
CA SER A 24 7.43 -30.40 14.67
C SER A 24 8.35 -31.60 14.89
N PRO A 25 8.91 -32.19 13.82
CA PRO A 25 9.89 -33.26 13.92
C PRO A 25 11.27 -32.78 14.43
N SER A 26 11.49 -31.47 14.57
CA SER A 26 12.78 -30.91 14.99
C SER A 26 12.90 -30.75 16.53
N PRO A 27 13.96 -31.30 17.17
CA PRO A 27 14.14 -31.26 18.63
C PRO A 27 14.60 -29.89 19.18
N SER A 28 14.90 -28.90 18.34
CA SER A 28 15.51 -27.61 18.74
C SER A 28 14.53 -26.44 18.91
N SER A 29 13.22 -26.68 18.86
CA SER A 29 12.21 -25.63 18.82
C SER A 29 11.21 -25.84 19.97
N THR A 30 10.68 -24.78 20.62
CA THR A 30 9.94 -24.91 21.91
C THR A 30 8.72 -23.97 22.03
N PRO A 31 7.49 -24.50 22.23
CA PRO A 31 7.01 -25.78 21.73
C PRO A 31 6.72 -25.63 20.22
N PRO A 32 7.29 -26.44 19.34
CA PRO A 32 7.26 -26.15 17.92
C PRO A 32 6.12 -26.92 17.29
N THR A 33 4.92 -26.37 17.33
CA THR A 33 3.88 -26.89 16.45
C THR A 33 4.13 -26.35 15.05
N LEU A 34 4.00 -27.18 14.03
CA LEU A 34 3.90 -26.71 12.64
C LEU A 34 2.43 -26.44 12.35
N ARG A 35 2.14 -25.31 11.70
CA ARG A 35 0.85 -25.06 11.06
C ARG A 35 0.89 -25.66 9.66
N VAL A 36 -0.11 -26.49 9.36
CA VAL A 36 -0.35 -27.04 8.03
C VAL A 36 -1.65 -26.45 7.52
N ALA A 37 -1.65 -25.97 6.28
CA ALA A 37 -2.86 -25.56 5.57
C ALA A 37 -2.96 -26.31 4.24
N VAL A 38 -4.15 -26.84 3.94
CA VAL A 38 -4.45 -27.56 2.72
C VAL A 38 -5.54 -26.80 1.98
N LEU A 39 -5.20 -26.35 0.77
CA LEU A 39 -6.07 -25.56 -0.09
C LEU A 39 -6.29 -26.27 -1.41
N ASP A 40 -7.53 -26.35 -1.87
CA ASP A 40 -7.85 -26.86 -3.19
C ASP A 40 -8.36 -25.74 -4.10
N SER A 41 -7.91 -25.73 -5.35
CA SER A 41 -8.23 -24.66 -6.29
C SER A 41 -9.74 -24.57 -6.55
N PRO A 42 -10.33 -23.37 -6.55
CA PRO A 42 -11.71 -23.18 -6.99
C PRO A 42 -11.85 -23.40 -8.51
N ILE A 43 -10.74 -23.26 -9.25
CA ILE A 43 -10.68 -23.47 -10.69
C ILE A 43 -10.21 -24.91 -10.90
N GLN A 44 -11.13 -25.77 -11.33
CA GLN A 44 -10.77 -27.11 -11.77
C GLN A 44 -10.40 -27.04 -13.26
N PRO A 45 -9.13 -27.27 -13.64
CA PRO A 45 -8.77 -27.37 -15.05
C PRO A 45 -9.48 -28.58 -15.68
N ASP A 46 -9.83 -28.47 -16.96
CA ASP A 46 -10.34 -29.59 -17.77
C ASP A 46 -9.20 -30.59 -18.01
N THR A 47 -8.88 -31.39 -16.99
CA THR A 47 -7.72 -32.30 -16.99
C THR A 47 -8.00 -33.67 -17.60
N GLY A 48 -9.23 -33.97 -18.03
CA GLY A 48 -9.59 -35.33 -18.46
C GLY A 48 -9.22 -36.38 -17.41
N ASP A 49 -8.51 -37.44 -17.82
CA ASP A 49 -8.02 -38.51 -16.94
C ASP A 49 -6.65 -38.23 -16.29
N SER A 50 -6.07 -37.03 -16.47
CA SER A 50 -4.76 -36.74 -15.86
C SER A 50 -4.86 -36.54 -14.34
N PRO A 51 -3.87 -37.02 -13.56
CA PRO A 51 -3.90 -36.94 -12.11
C PRO A 51 -3.80 -35.48 -11.65
N PRO A 52 -4.36 -35.15 -10.47
CA PRO A 52 -4.32 -33.79 -10.01
C PRO A 52 -2.90 -33.35 -9.62
N VAL A 53 -2.57 -32.09 -9.89
CA VAL A 53 -1.27 -31.50 -9.54
C VAL A 53 -1.33 -30.95 -8.11
N VAL A 54 -0.49 -31.49 -7.25
CA VAL A 54 -0.37 -31.10 -5.83
C VAL A 54 1.02 -30.56 -5.59
N ALA A 55 1.13 -29.49 -4.82
CA ALA A 55 2.42 -28.93 -4.43
C ALA A 55 2.52 -28.67 -2.94
N GLY A 56 3.71 -28.87 -2.38
CA GLY A 56 4.08 -28.41 -1.05
C GLY A 56 4.73 -27.04 -1.12
N MET A 57 4.53 -26.19 -0.12
CA MET A 57 5.28 -24.96 0.06
C MET A 57 5.65 -24.82 1.53
N PHE A 58 6.92 -24.51 1.78
CA PHE A 58 7.40 -24.19 3.13
C PHE A 58 7.40 -22.68 3.31
N VAL A 59 6.75 -22.22 4.38
CA VAL A 59 6.75 -20.80 4.72
C VAL A 59 8.16 -20.38 5.14
N PRO A 60 8.72 -19.29 4.58
CA PRO A 60 10.01 -18.79 5.03
C PRO A 60 9.97 -18.48 6.53
N LYS A 61 11.00 -18.91 7.25
CA LYS A 61 11.09 -18.69 8.69
C LYS A 61 10.96 -17.21 9.04
N HIS A 62 10.23 -16.92 10.11
CA HIS A 62 9.91 -15.56 10.57
C HIS A 62 8.93 -14.77 9.68
N ARG A 63 8.44 -15.34 8.58
CA ARG A 63 7.37 -14.78 7.76
C ARG A 63 6.02 -15.45 8.00
N GLU A 64 5.90 -16.34 8.98
CA GLU A 64 4.67 -17.12 9.25
C GLU A 64 3.47 -16.26 9.66
N SER A 65 3.75 -15.04 10.12
CA SER A 65 2.77 -14.00 10.43
C SER A 65 2.47 -13.04 9.27
N ASP A 66 3.17 -13.15 8.14
CA ASP A 66 2.85 -12.38 6.96
C ASP A 66 1.49 -12.82 6.45
N TRP A 67 0.75 -11.86 5.90
CA TRP A 67 -0.62 -12.09 5.47
C TRP A 67 -0.77 -13.26 4.49
N ILE A 68 0.13 -13.28 3.50
CA ILE A 68 0.14 -14.24 2.40
C ILE A 68 0.29 -15.68 2.91
N PHE A 69 0.92 -15.87 4.07
CA PHE A 69 1.13 -17.18 4.69
C PHE A 69 0.19 -17.48 5.85
N SER A 70 -0.44 -16.48 6.47
CA SER A 70 -1.19 -16.62 7.72
C SER A 70 -2.71 -16.62 7.59
N THR A 71 -3.24 -16.21 6.44
CA THR A 71 -4.68 -16.09 6.22
C THR A 71 -5.15 -16.96 5.07
N GLU A 72 -6.41 -17.40 5.10
CA GLU A 72 -7.02 -18.16 4.00
C GLU A 72 -6.93 -17.42 2.66
N ALA A 73 -7.30 -16.14 2.63
CA ALA A 73 -7.26 -15.33 1.42
C ALA A 73 -5.83 -15.17 0.85
N GLY A 74 -4.82 -15.02 1.70
CA GLY A 74 -3.42 -14.92 1.28
C GLY A 74 -2.89 -16.22 0.72
N GLN A 75 -3.25 -17.33 1.35
CA GLN A 75 -2.87 -18.66 0.88
C GLN A 75 -3.61 -19.03 -0.42
N LEU A 76 -4.86 -18.57 -0.58
CA LEU A 76 -5.58 -18.68 -1.85
C LEU A 76 -4.89 -17.89 -2.96
N GLN A 77 -4.38 -16.68 -2.67
CA GLN A 77 -3.61 -15.91 -3.64
C GLN A 77 -2.33 -16.65 -4.08
N LEU A 78 -1.61 -17.30 -3.16
CA LEU A 78 -0.46 -18.15 -3.51
C LEU A 78 -0.85 -19.29 -4.47
N LEU A 79 -1.96 -19.96 -4.18
CA LEU A 79 -2.48 -21.05 -5.01
C LEU A 79 -2.86 -20.54 -6.41
N LEU A 80 -3.58 -19.41 -6.51
CA LEU A 80 -4.02 -18.85 -7.78
C LEU A 80 -2.88 -18.28 -8.63
N ALA A 81 -1.77 -17.87 -8.02
CA ALA A 81 -0.57 -17.45 -8.75
C ALA A 81 0.08 -18.61 -9.53
N SER A 82 -0.24 -19.85 -9.19
CA SER A 82 0.24 -21.06 -9.86
C SER A 82 -0.94 -21.82 -10.49
N PRO A 83 -1.46 -21.40 -11.67
CA PRO A 83 -2.73 -21.86 -12.21
C PRO A 83 -2.79 -23.37 -12.51
N ASN A 84 -1.64 -24.04 -12.59
CA ASN A 84 -1.54 -25.48 -12.84
C ASN A 84 -1.71 -26.31 -11.56
N ILE A 85 -1.75 -25.70 -10.38
CA ILE A 85 -1.81 -26.40 -9.10
C ILE A 85 -3.27 -26.52 -8.66
N GLN A 86 -3.70 -27.75 -8.36
CA GLN A 86 -5.05 -28.04 -7.89
C GLN A 86 -5.11 -28.18 -6.37
N ARG A 87 -4.00 -28.52 -5.70
CA ARG A 87 -3.88 -28.47 -4.24
C ARG A 87 -2.55 -27.88 -3.81
N LEU A 88 -2.60 -26.91 -2.91
CA LEU A 88 -1.45 -26.36 -2.21
C LEU A 88 -1.44 -26.83 -0.75
N ILE A 89 -0.32 -27.39 -0.31
CA ILE A 89 -0.07 -27.76 1.09
C ILE A 89 0.98 -26.81 1.63
N LEU A 90 0.56 -25.84 2.45
CA LEU A 90 1.44 -24.86 3.05
C LEU A 90 1.84 -25.31 4.46
N ILE A 91 3.15 -25.33 4.75
CA ILE A 91 3.70 -25.75 6.05
C ILE A 91 4.59 -24.64 6.60
N GLY A 92 4.29 -24.17 7.81
CA GLY A 92 5.12 -23.18 8.50
C GLY A 92 5.20 -23.46 9.99
N GLU A 93 6.15 -22.83 10.68
CA GLU A 93 6.16 -22.87 12.14
C GLU A 93 4.93 -22.12 12.69
N HIS A 94 4.33 -22.65 13.76
CA HIS A 94 3.29 -21.90 14.44
C HIS A 94 3.94 -20.69 15.10
N PRO A 95 3.42 -19.46 14.91
CA PRO A 95 4.00 -18.29 15.54
C PRO A 95 4.01 -18.48 17.07
N VAL A 96 5.19 -18.40 17.70
CA VAL A 96 5.36 -18.49 19.17
C VAL A 96 5.56 -17.10 19.80
N GLY A 97 5.51 -16.02 19.02
CA GLY A 97 5.81 -14.66 19.51
C GLY A 97 4.66 -13.99 20.25
N GLY A 98 4.93 -13.48 21.46
CA GLY A 98 4.13 -12.41 22.06
C GLY A 98 4.30 -11.08 21.29
N PRO A 99 3.44 -10.08 21.53
CA PRO A 99 3.38 -8.83 20.75
C PRO A 99 4.66 -7.96 20.74
N PHE A 100 5.71 -8.32 21.49
CA PHE A 100 6.88 -7.47 21.76
C PHE A 100 8.25 -8.03 21.32
N SER A 101 8.32 -9.15 20.59
CA SER A 101 9.61 -9.61 20.05
C SER A 101 9.90 -8.95 18.70
N THR A 102 11.01 -8.20 18.61
CA THR A 102 11.58 -7.77 17.32
C THR A 102 11.81 -9.00 16.46
N THR A 103 10.96 -9.16 15.45
CA THR A 103 11.08 -10.28 14.51
C THR A 103 11.91 -9.76 13.35
N ILE A 104 13.11 -10.33 13.20
CA ILE A 104 14.00 -10.06 12.08
C ILE A 104 13.87 -11.23 11.12
N TYR A 105 13.37 -10.95 9.92
CA TYR A 105 13.46 -11.86 8.79
C TYR A 105 14.74 -11.57 8.02
N ARG A 106 15.52 -12.60 7.71
CA ARG A 106 16.57 -12.55 6.69
C ARG A 106 16.30 -13.67 5.71
N ARG A 107 16.30 -13.35 4.41
CA ARG A 107 16.20 -14.33 3.33
C ARG A 107 17.33 -15.34 3.54
N PRO A 108 17.01 -16.61 3.81
CA PRO A 108 18.04 -17.60 4.07
C PRO A 108 18.87 -17.83 2.80
N LEU A 109 20.19 -17.83 2.93
CA LEU A 109 21.04 -18.53 1.97
C LEU A 109 20.70 -20.02 2.11
N GLU A 110 20.44 -20.74 1.02
CA GLU A 110 20.09 -22.16 1.10
C GLU A 110 21.09 -22.92 1.99
N THR A 111 20.62 -23.43 3.14
CA THR A 111 21.47 -24.20 4.05
C THR A 111 21.06 -25.67 4.06
N ASP A 112 22.03 -26.56 4.29
CA ASP A 112 21.79 -28.00 4.46
C ASP A 112 20.81 -28.33 5.60
N SER A 113 20.61 -27.40 6.55
CA SER A 113 19.69 -27.58 7.67
C SER A 113 18.23 -27.38 7.26
N GLN A 114 17.96 -26.42 6.37
CA GLN A 114 16.63 -26.14 5.85
C GLN A 114 16.20 -27.24 4.89
N LYS A 115 17.09 -27.66 3.97
CA LYS A 115 16.85 -28.80 3.07
C LYS A 115 16.51 -30.08 3.84
N ARG A 116 17.22 -30.37 4.93
CA ARG A 116 16.94 -31.54 5.78
C ARG A 116 15.56 -31.49 6.46
N LEU A 117 15.12 -30.31 6.88
CA LEU A 117 13.77 -30.16 7.46
C LEU A 117 12.69 -30.36 6.39
N GLU A 118 12.87 -29.76 5.22
CA GLU A 118 11.96 -29.91 4.08
C GLU A 118 11.85 -31.38 3.64
N GLU A 119 12.99 -32.07 3.50
CA GLU A 119 13.06 -33.52 3.23
C GLU A 119 12.32 -34.35 4.28
N SER A 120 12.44 -34.00 5.56
CA SER A 120 11.74 -34.70 6.65
C SER A 120 10.22 -34.52 6.62
N LEU A 121 9.74 -33.47 5.95
CA LEU A 121 8.32 -33.12 5.83
C LEU A 121 7.69 -33.58 4.51
N ILE A 122 8.48 -34.05 3.54
CA ILE A 122 7.96 -34.67 2.31
C ILE A 122 6.95 -35.78 2.60
N PRO A 123 7.17 -36.72 3.55
CA PRO A 123 6.19 -37.76 3.87
C PRO A 123 4.82 -37.21 4.29
N LEU A 124 4.78 -36.07 4.99
CA LEU A 124 3.54 -35.40 5.36
C LEU A 124 2.84 -34.84 4.13
N VAL A 125 3.57 -34.16 3.25
CA VAL A 125 3.01 -33.62 2.00
C VAL A 125 2.46 -34.74 1.12
N THR A 126 3.18 -35.86 1.04
CA THR A 126 2.74 -37.09 0.36
C THR A 126 1.46 -37.65 0.98
N ALA A 127 1.34 -37.69 2.31
CA ALA A 127 0.15 -38.20 3.00
C ALA A 127 -1.11 -37.32 2.79
N LEU A 128 -0.93 -36.03 2.49
CA LEU A 128 -2.01 -35.06 2.26
C LEU A 128 -2.40 -34.94 0.77
N ALA A 129 -1.69 -35.64 -0.12
CA ALA A 129 -2.02 -35.69 -1.54
C ALA A 129 -3.16 -36.69 -1.82
N PRO A 130 -4.04 -36.41 -2.82
CA PRO A 130 -5.04 -37.37 -3.28
C PRO A 130 -4.41 -38.69 -3.73
N LYS A 131 -5.13 -39.80 -3.51
CA LYS A 131 -4.67 -41.13 -3.95
C LYS A 131 -4.49 -41.23 -5.48
N SER A 132 -5.26 -40.45 -6.23
CA SER A 132 -5.17 -40.38 -7.70
C SER A 132 -3.84 -39.82 -8.21
N CYS A 133 -3.05 -39.14 -7.37
CA CYS A 133 -1.71 -38.64 -7.74
C CYS A 133 -0.65 -39.75 -7.83
N PHE A 134 -0.90 -40.92 -7.24
CA PHE A 134 0.08 -42.00 -7.16
C PHE A 134 -0.01 -42.91 -8.38
N ILE A 135 0.77 -42.59 -9.41
CA ILE A 135 0.90 -43.44 -10.61
C ILE A 135 1.94 -44.53 -10.32
N ASN A 136 1.54 -45.80 -10.45
CA ASN A 136 2.39 -46.97 -10.23
C ASN A 136 3.06 -46.99 -8.84
N GLY A 137 2.40 -46.42 -7.81
CA GLY A 137 2.94 -46.33 -6.46
C GLY A 137 4.02 -45.25 -6.26
N SER A 138 4.27 -44.43 -7.28
CA SER A 138 5.21 -43.30 -7.22
C SER A 138 4.46 -41.98 -7.30
N PHE A 139 4.85 -41.02 -6.47
CA PHE A 139 4.37 -39.65 -6.50
C PHE A 139 5.54 -38.73 -6.19
N ASN A 140 5.79 -37.76 -7.07
CA ASN A 140 6.81 -36.75 -6.85
C ASN A 140 6.11 -35.42 -6.57
N VAL A 141 6.32 -34.88 -5.37
CA VAL A 141 5.68 -33.63 -4.97
C VAL A 141 6.58 -32.47 -5.40
N PRO A 142 6.14 -31.57 -6.29
CA PRO A 142 6.82 -30.29 -6.46
C PRO A 142 6.78 -29.52 -5.13
N ILE A 143 7.95 -29.11 -4.67
CA ILE A 143 8.11 -28.16 -3.56
C ILE A 143 8.34 -26.78 -4.16
N LEU A 144 7.43 -25.85 -3.87
CA LEU A 144 7.51 -24.48 -4.32
C LEU A 144 8.26 -23.64 -3.28
N SER A 145 9.10 -22.72 -3.75
CA SER A 145 9.58 -21.60 -2.98
C SER A 145 8.73 -20.37 -3.28
N TYR A 146 8.57 -19.51 -2.27
CA TYR A 146 8.08 -18.15 -2.46
C TYR A 146 9.27 -17.21 -2.39
N GLU A 147 9.55 -16.53 -3.50
CA GLU A 147 10.57 -15.50 -3.58
C GLU A 147 9.91 -14.18 -3.97
N ASP A 148 9.97 -13.21 -3.06
CA ASP A 148 9.74 -11.81 -3.36
C ASP A 148 11.06 -11.05 -3.29
N ASN A 149 11.03 -9.77 -3.65
CA ASN A 149 12.23 -8.95 -3.69
C ASN A 149 12.75 -8.58 -2.27
N VAL A 150 12.13 -9.07 -1.19
CA VAL A 150 12.53 -8.76 0.19
C VAL A 150 13.69 -9.66 0.62
N VAL A 151 14.82 -9.03 0.93
CA VAL A 151 16.05 -9.65 1.46
C VAL A 151 16.01 -9.71 2.99
N CYS A 152 15.58 -8.64 3.64
CA CYS A 152 15.50 -8.52 5.10
C CYS A 152 14.25 -7.74 5.49
N SER A 153 13.64 -8.07 6.63
CA SER A 153 12.62 -7.22 7.25
C SER A 153 12.81 -7.18 8.76
N VAL A 154 12.62 -6.00 9.35
CA VAL A 154 12.66 -5.78 10.80
C VAL A 154 11.44 -5.00 11.23
N VAL A 155 10.67 -5.61 12.12
CA VAL A 155 9.53 -4.95 12.76
C VAL A 155 10.02 -3.88 13.74
N LEU A 156 9.64 -2.63 13.51
CA LEU A 156 9.96 -1.50 14.40
C LEU A 156 8.91 -1.30 15.50
N GLU A 157 7.63 -1.42 15.15
CA GLU A 157 6.53 -1.29 16.11
C GLU A 157 5.28 -2.05 15.63
N LYS A 158 4.59 -2.66 16.59
CA LYS A 158 3.19 -3.12 16.45
C LYS A 158 2.36 -2.30 17.41
N CYS A 159 1.33 -1.63 16.90
CA CYS A 159 0.46 -0.76 17.69
C CYS A 159 -0.99 -0.90 17.24
N VAL A 160 -1.92 -0.33 18.01
CA VAL A 160 -3.35 -0.41 17.73
C VAL A 160 -3.94 0.99 17.85
N GLY A 161 -4.52 1.48 16.76
CA GLY A 161 -5.25 2.74 16.72
C GLY A 161 -6.75 2.53 16.96
N PRO A 162 -7.47 3.55 17.47
CA PRO A 162 -8.90 3.46 17.74
C PRO A 162 -9.78 3.27 16.49
N VAL A 163 -9.29 3.62 15.30
CA VAL A 163 -10.09 3.61 14.05
C VAL A 163 -9.55 2.58 13.07
N VAL A 164 -8.24 2.62 12.80
CA VAL A 164 -7.56 1.72 11.85
C VAL A 164 -7.35 0.33 12.46
N GLY A 165 -7.26 0.23 13.78
CA GLY A 165 -6.97 -1.01 14.49
C GLY A 165 -5.48 -1.34 14.47
N GLU A 166 -5.15 -2.63 14.37
CA GLU A 166 -3.76 -3.09 14.44
C GLU A 166 -2.92 -2.60 13.25
N MET A 167 -1.73 -2.08 13.54
CA MET A 167 -0.78 -1.53 12.58
C MET A 167 0.60 -2.14 12.78
N LEU A 168 1.34 -2.24 11.69
CA LEU A 168 2.72 -2.73 11.65
C LEU A 168 3.60 -1.71 10.94
N VAL A 169 4.68 -1.31 11.62
CA VAL A 169 5.78 -0.53 11.04
C VAL A 169 6.99 -1.45 10.90
N GLU A 170 7.55 -1.54 9.70
CA GLU A 170 8.72 -2.38 9.41
C GLU A 170 9.71 -1.65 8.50
N ASP A 171 11.00 -1.92 8.70
CA ASP A 171 12.05 -1.60 7.73
C ASP A 171 12.33 -2.84 6.90
N VAL A 172 12.40 -2.67 5.59
CA VAL A 172 12.65 -3.75 4.62
C VAL A 172 13.83 -3.42 3.72
N GLU A 173 14.61 -4.45 3.44
CA GLU A 173 15.68 -4.42 2.46
C GLU A 173 15.20 -5.15 1.23
N ILE A 174 15.28 -4.48 0.08
CA ILE A 174 14.75 -4.95 -1.19
C ILE A 174 15.90 -5.03 -2.19
N GLU A 175 15.92 -6.11 -2.97
CA GLU A 175 16.82 -6.28 -4.09
C GLU A 175 16.12 -5.84 -5.39
N SER A 176 16.71 -4.91 -6.12
CA SER A 176 16.19 -4.50 -7.43
C SER A 176 16.52 -5.52 -8.52
N ASP A 177 15.56 -5.76 -9.41
CA ASP A 177 15.74 -6.66 -10.55
C ASP A 177 16.90 -6.18 -11.44
N GLY A 178 17.97 -7.00 -11.54
CA GLY A 178 18.99 -6.89 -12.57
C GLY A 178 20.35 -6.28 -12.19
N GLU A 179 20.51 -5.66 -11.02
CA GLU A 179 21.80 -5.03 -10.62
C GLU A 179 22.31 -5.41 -9.22
N GLY A 180 21.58 -6.25 -8.46
CA GLY A 180 21.96 -6.61 -7.08
C GLY A 180 22.02 -5.41 -6.12
N LYS A 181 21.47 -4.27 -6.55
CA LYS A 181 21.44 -3.03 -5.78
C LYS A 181 20.38 -3.17 -4.69
N ARG A 182 20.81 -2.97 -3.45
CA ARG A 182 19.96 -2.99 -2.27
C ARG A 182 19.30 -1.62 -2.09
N GLU A 183 18.00 -1.62 -1.89
CA GLU A 183 17.22 -0.45 -1.50
C GLU A 183 16.58 -0.72 -0.14
N PHE A 184 16.61 0.28 0.74
CA PHE A 184 15.96 0.21 2.04
C PHE A 184 14.66 1.00 1.99
N ARG A 185 13.56 0.39 2.44
CA ARG A 185 12.26 1.04 2.54
C ARG A 185 11.67 0.86 3.93
N ARG A 186 10.85 1.82 4.36
CA ARG A 186 10.03 1.72 5.56
C ARG A 186 8.57 1.60 5.15
N ARG A 187 7.88 0.62 5.72
CA ARG A 187 6.49 0.27 5.40
C ARG A 187 5.58 0.47 6.60
N LEU A 188 4.40 1.03 6.35
CA LEU A 188 3.25 1.01 7.22
C LEU A 188 2.20 0.06 6.63
N ARG A 189 1.68 -0.85 7.44
CA ARG A 189 0.59 -1.76 7.06
C ARG A 189 -0.51 -1.72 8.09
N PHE A 190 -1.75 -1.72 7.64
CA PHE A 190 -2.92 -1.90 8.49
C PHE A 190 -3.32 -3.37 8.43
N LYS A 191 -3.43 -4.05 9.59
CA LYS A 191 -3.76 -5.48 9.63
C LYS A 191 -5.17 -5.79 9.15
N ARG A 192 -6.08 -4.81 9.14
CA ARG A 192 -7.40 -4.90 8.49
C ARG A 192 -7.31 -5.01 6.96
N LEU A 193 -6.26 -4.49 6.33
CA LEU A 193 -5.99 -4.60 4.90
C LEU A 193 -4.56 -5.12 4.67
N PRO A 194 -4.30 -6.35 5.11
CA PRO A 194 -2.95 -6.87 5.32
C PRO A 194 -2.19 -7.15 4.00
N ASN A 195 -2.90 -7.17 2.86
CA ASN A 195 -2.37 -7.30 1.49
C ASN A 195 -1.79 -5.97 1.00
N LEU A 196 -2.23 -4.86 1.57
CA LEU A 196 -1.90 -3.52 1.10
C LEU A 196 -0.79 -2.93 1.97
N VAL A 197 0.30 -2.50 1.33
CA VAL A 197 1.23 -1.55 1.95
C VAL A 197 0.54 -0.19 1.93
N GLN A 198 0.21 0.33 3.11
CA GLN A 198 -0.53 1.58 3.25
C GLN A 198 0.38 2.77 2.96
N THR A 199 1.61 2.73 3.45
CA THR A 199 2.63 3.71 3.07
C THR A 199 3.97 3.04 2.94
N GLU A 200 4.71 3.41 1.91
CA GLU A 200 6.07 2.99 1.69
C GLU A 200 6.92 4.22 1.37
N ILE A 201 8.05 4.37 2.07
CA ILE A 201 9.02 5.43 1.83
C ILE A 201 10.41 4.83 1.73
N ARG A 202 11.27 5.43 0.91
CA ARG A 202 12.70 5.11 0.91
C ARG A 202 13.33 5.59 2.22
N ILE A 203 14.26 4.81 2.75
CA ILE A 203 15.06 5.20 3.91
C ILE A 203 16.55 5.09 3.55
N VAL A 204 17.36 5.94 4.18
CA VAL A 204 18.81 5.94 4.00
C VAL A 204 19.51 5.89 5.36
N PRO A 205 20.69 5.26 5.46
CA PRO A 205 21.47 5.28 6.70
C PRO A 205 21.83 6.71 7.10
N LYS A 206 21.75 7.03 8.40
CA LYS A 206 22.27 8.31 8.91
C LYS A 206 23.79 8.34 8.71
N THR A 207 24.34 9.51 8.36
CA THR A 207 25.74 9.74 7.94
C THR A 207 26.78 8.86 8.64
N GLY A 208 27.66 8.20 7.88
CA GLY A 208 28.80 7.44 8.40
C GLY A 208 28.85 5.96 8.01
N PHE A 209 27.84 5.46 7.29
CA PHE A 209 27.79 4.07 6.83
C PHE A 209 27.85 3.99 5.30
N ASP A 210 28.69 3.08 4.81
CA ASP A 210 28.77 2.71 3.40
C ASP A 210 27.51 1.90 3.03
N SER A 211 26.78 2.32 2.00
CA SER A 211 25.50 1.70 1.59
C SER A 211 25.66 0.21 1.28
N ASP A 212 26.85 -0.20 0.83
CA ASP A 212 27.12 -1.56 0.35
C ASP A 212 27.39 -2.57 1.49
N LYS A 213 27.58 -2.09 2.73
CA LYS A 213 27.81 -2.94 3.92
C LYS A 213 26.72 -2.80 4.98
N THR A 214 25.68 -2.03 4.67
CA THR A 214 24.62 -1.74 5.61
C THR A 214 23.55 -2.81 5.53
N GLU A 215 23.21 -3.41 6.67
CA GLU A 215 22.11 -4.37 6.79
C GLU A 215 21.05 -3.81 7.73
N ILE A 216 19.77 -4.03 7.42
CA ILE A 216 18.69 -3.71 8.35
C ILE A 216 18.74 -4.66 9.54
N GLY A 217 18.52 -4.12 10.75
CA GLY A 217 18.51 -4.89 12.01
C GLY A 217 19.85 -5.00 12.73
N GLY A 218 20.88 -4.25 12.27
CA GLY A 218 22.11 -3.99 13.02
C GLY A 218 22.06 -2.66 13.79
N ASP A 219 23.22 -2.15 14.20
CA ASP A 219 23.38 -0.87 14.92
C ASP A 219 23.22 0.39 14.02
N VAL A 220 22.55 0.26 12.88
CA VAL A 220 22.40 1.33 11.90
C VAL A 220 21.05 2.02 12.08
N GLU A 221 21.10 3.33 12.31
CA GLU A 221 19.90 4.17 12.29
C GLU A 221 19.60 4.65 10.87
N PHE A 222 18.34 4.48 10.46
CA PHE A 222 17.84 4.97 9.18
C PHE A 222 17.03 6.25 9.36
N GLN A 223 17.09 7.12 8.35
CA GLN A 223 16.24 8.29 8.22
C GLN A 223 15.38 8.20 6.94
N PRO A 224 14.17 8.76 6.96
CA PRO A 224 13.33 8.88 5.76
C PRO A 224 13.99 9.71 4.66
N ASP A 225 13.82 9.29 3.41
CA ASP A 225 14.26 10.00 2.21
C ASP A 225 13.03 10.46 1.40
N PHE A 226 12.67 11.74 1.53
CA PHE A 226 11.56 12.35 0.80
C PHE A 226 11.93 12.81 -0.61
N LEU A 227 13.13 12.49 -1.12
CA LEU A 227 13.53 12.83 -2.49
C LEU A 227 12.81 11.98 -3.54
N ALA A 228 12.25 10.83 -3.14
CA ALA A 228 11.58 9.92 -4.06
C ALA A 228 10.29 9.37 -3.45
N LEU A 229 9.26 9.25 -4.29
CA LEU A 229 8.04 8.51 -4.00
C LEU A 229 8.18 7.11 -4.61
N VAL A 230 8.09 6.09 -3.76
CA VAL A 230 8.23 4.67 -4.16
C VAL A 230 6.88 3.94 -4.25
N HIS A 231 5.84 4.52 -3.67
CA HIS A 231 4.48 3.97 -3.74
C HIS A 231 3.84 4.29 -5.11
N VAL A 232 3.23 3.27 -5.72
CA VAL A 232 2.94 3.19 -7.17
C VAL A 232 2.06 4.33 -7.67
N TYR A 233 1.03 4.73 -6.91
CA TYR A 233 0.08 5.76 -7.32
C TYR A 233 0.45 7.18 -6.87
N LEU A 234 1.39 7.35 -5.95
CA LEU A 234 1.76 8.69 -5.44
C LEU A 234 2.44 9.55 -6.51
N VAL A 235 3.28 8.93 -7.36
CA VAL A 235 3.92 9.65 -8.48
C VAL A 235 2.88 10.14 -9.49
N PRO A 236 1.92 9.31 -9.97
CA PRO A 236 0.76 9.78 -10.74
C PRO A 236 -0.03 10.92 -10.06
N MET A 237 -0.30 10.84 -8.75
CA MET A 237 -1.01 11.91 -8.03
C MET A 237 -0.24 13.24 -8.09
N VAL A 238 1.08 13.22 -7.90
CA VAL A 238 1.91 14.43 -8.01
C VAL A 238 2.03 14.90 -9.46
N ALA A 239 2.05 14.00 -10.45
CA ALA A 239 2.09 14.35 -11.87
C ALA A 239 0.88 15.19 -12.30
N SER A 240 -0.28 15.01 -11.66
CA SER A 240 -1.47 15.81 -11.91
C SER A 240 -1.26 17.32 -11.75
N LEU A 241 -0.28 17.75 -10.94
CA LEU A 241 0.06 19.17 -10.75
C LEU A 241 0.49 19.85 -12.05
N ALA A 242 0.90 19.09 -13.08
CA ALA A 242 1.15 19.61 -14.42
C ALA A 242 -0.05 20.35 -15.01
N LEU A 243 -1.30 19.96 -14.65
CA LEU A 243 -2.54 20.58 -15.13
C LEU A 243 -2.78 21.98 -14.56
N ILE A 244 -2.04 22.37 -13.52
CA ILE A 244 -2.13 23.66 -12.83
C ILE A 244 -0.76 24.32 -12.64
N ALA A 245 0.25 23.89 -13.40
CA ALA A 245 1.63 24.36 -13.25
C ALA A 245 1.76 25.88 -13.41
N SER A 246 1.02 26.50 -14.35
CA SER A 246 1.02 27.95 -14.54
C SER A 246 0.51 28.69 -13.30
N ARG A 247 -0.61 28.23 -12.73
CA ARG A 247 -1.17 28.82 -11.50
C ARG A 247 -0.21 28.67 -10.31
N ILE A 248 0.43 27.52 -10.18
CA ILE A 248 1.42 27.30 -9.12
C ILE A 248 2.62 28.23 -9.28
N GLU A 249 3.13 28.40 -10.50
CA GLU A 249 4.22 29.32 -10.81
C GLU A 249 3.83 30.77 -10.48
N GLU A 250 2.64 31.23 -10.88
CA GLU A 250 2.13 32.56 -10.55
C GLU A 250 2.12 32.82 -9.03
N ARG A 251 1.72 31.83 -8.21
CA ARG A 251 1.76 31.96 -6.74
C ARG A 251 3.18 32.08 -6.21
N ILE A 252 4.09 31.23 -6.71
CA ILE A 252 5.50 31.23 -6.30
C ILE A 252 6.17 32.56 -6.68
N GLU A 253 5.90 33.08 -7.89
CA GLU A 253 6.39 34.37 -8.35
C GLU A 253 5.83 35.54 -7.53
N ALA A 254 4.59 35.41 -7.05
CA ALA A 254 3.97 36.36 -6.12
C ALA A 254 4.50 36.23 -4.67
N GLY A 255 5.43 35.31 -4.40
CA GLY A 255 6.03 35.11 -3.08
C GLY A 255 5.20 34.24 -2.13
N PHE A 256 4.15 33.58 -2.63
CA PHE A 256 3.29 32.70 -1.85
C PHE A 256 3.63 31.23 -2.06
N ARG A 257 3.37 30.42 -1.04
CA ARG A 257 3.49 28.96 -1.17
C ARG A 257 2.21 28.38 -1.78
N PRO A 258 2.32 27.40 -2.69
CA PRO A 258 1.17 26.64 -3.13
C PRO A 258 0.55 25.86 -1.97
N LYS A 259 -0.77 25.72 -1.94
CA LYS A 259 -1.52 25.10 -0.83
C LYS A 259 -2.10 23.76 -1.25
N ALA A 260 -1.83 22.71 -0.47
CA ALA A 260 -2.40 21.37 -0.65
C ALA A 260 -3.20 20.93 0.57
N LEU A 261 -4.37 20.35 0.34
CA LEU A 261 -5.11 19.58 1.34
C LEU A 261 -4.95 18.09 1.02
N CYS A 262 -4.28 17.34 1.88
CA CYS A 262 -4.10 15.90 1.79
C CYS A 262 -5.08 15.20 2.74
N VAL A 263 -5.97 14.38 2.18
CA VAL A 263 -6.96 13.60 2.93
C VAL A 263 -6.51 12.15 2.96
N GLY A 264 -6.30 11.61 4.15
CA GLY A 264 -5.53 10.38 4.38
C GLY A 264 -4.05 10.72 4.45
N VAL A 265 -3.48 10.67 5.65
CA VAL A 265 -2.06 11.00 5.86
C VAL A 265 -1.21 9.74 5.74
N GLY A 266 -1.68 8.62 6.29
CA GLY A 266 -0.90 7.40 6.37
C GLY A 266 0.47 7.65 7.04
N GLY A 267 1.55 7.15 6.45
CA GLY A 267 2.91 7.46 6.88
C GLY A 267 3.43 8.83 6.40
N GLY A 268 2.65 9.65 5.72
CA GLY A 268 3.03 11.03 5.38
C GLY A 268 3.95 11.19 4.17
N ALA A 269 4.16 10.15 3.36
CA ALA A 269 5.07 10.19 2.21
C ALA A 269 4.71 11.30 1.20
N LEU A 270 3.42 11.40 0.85
CA LEU A 270 2.92 12.44 -0.06
C LEU A 270 3.15 13.85 0.52
N LEU A 271 2.77 14.07 1.77
CA LEU A 271 2.88 15.38 2.44
C LEU A 271 4.34 15.82 2.54
N GLY A 272 5.22 14.91 2.96
CA GLY A 272 6.65 15.15 3.06
C GLY A 272 7.29 15.45 1.70
N PHE A 273 6.86 14.77 0.63
CA PHE A 273 7.33 15.05 -0.73
C PHE A 273 6.86 16.42 -1.23
N LEU A 274 5.57 16.75 -1.09
CA LEU A 274 5.01 18.05 -1.50
C LEU A 274 5.73 19.21 -0.80
N ARG A 275 5.98 19.09 0.50
CA ARG A 275 6.74 20.08 1.27
C ARG A 275 8.21 20.14 0.85
N SER A 276 8.92 19.02 0.87
CA SER A 276 10.38 19.00 0.69
C SER A 276 10.81 19.26 -0.76
N GLN A 277 10.13 18.65 -1.73
CA GLN A 277 10.50 18.75 -3.13
C GLN A 277 9.81 19.93 -3.80
N LEU A 278 8.55 20.20 -3.48
CA LEU A 278 7.75 21.18 -4.21
C LEU A 278 7.48 22.49 -3.45
N GLY A 279 7.81 22.56 -2.15
CA GLY A 279 7.70 23.78 -1.35
C GLY A 279 6.26 24.15 -0.97
N PHE A 280 5.34 23.18 -0.98
CA PHE A 280 3.94 23.40 -0.62
C PHE A 280 3.77 23.67 0.87
N GLN A 281 2.74 24.46 1.19
CA GLN A 281 2.06 24.42 2.48
C GLN A 281 1.01 23.31 2.41
N VAL A 282 1.04 22.38 3.36
CA VAL A 282 0.25 21.15 3.33
C VAL A 282 -0.60 21.05 4.59
N VAL A 283 -1.89 20.84 4.42
CA VAL A 283 -2.81 20.46 5.49
C VAL A 283 -3.14 18.98 5.31
N GLY A 284 -2.85 18.17 6.33
CA GLY A 284 -3.17 16.74 6.37
C GLY A 284 -4.34 16.46 7.29
N VAL A 285 -5.28 15.61 6.86
CA VAL A 285 -6.40 15.15 7.70
C VAL A 285 -6.35 13.62 7.79
N GLU A 286 -6.34 13.11 9.01
CA GLU A 286 -6.31 11.68 9.30
C GLU A 286 -7.33 11.34 10.38
N MET A 287 -8.03 10.22 10.23
CA MET A 287 -9.09 9.84 11.16
C MET A 287 -8.53 9.24 12.46
N ASP A 288 -7.34 8.64 12.40
CA ASP A 288 -6.70 7.93 13.50
C ASP A 288 -5.46 8.67 14.03
N GLU A 289 -5.50 9.12 15.28
CA GLU A 289 -4.38 9.83 15.92
C GLU A 289 -3.10 8.99 16.01
N GLU A 290 -3.22 7.66 16.13
CA GLU A 290 -2.05 6.78 16.19
C GLU A 290 -1.34 6.71 14.83
N VAL A 291 -2.07 6.86 13.72
CA VAL A 291 -1.46 6.97 12.38
C VAL A 291 -0.61 8.23 12.28
N LEU A 292 -1.09 9.37 12.79
CA LEU A 292 -0.30 10.60 12.83
C LEU A 292 0.94 10.48 13.71
N ARG A 293 0.81 9.84 14.89
CA ARG A 293 1.96 9.55 15.76
C ARG A 293 3.01 8.72 15.03
N ILE A 294 2.58 7.69 14.29
CA ILE A 294 3.47 6.84 13.48
C ILE A 294 4.15 7.66 12.38
N ALA A 295 3.39 8.48 11.65
CA ALA A 295 3.91 9.33 10.58
C ALA A 295 5.04 10.25 11.08
N THR A 296 4.84 10.91 12.22
CA THR A 296 5.85 11.77 12.83
C THR A 296 7.03 10.96 13.39
N ARG A 297 6.77 9.90 14.16
CA ARG A 297 7.82 9.16 14.88
C ARG A 297 8.69 8.30 13.98
N TYR A 298 8.10 7.60 13.01
CA TYR A 298 8.79 6.62 12.18
C TYR A 298 8.98 7.09 10.74
N PHE A 299 8.10 7.92 10.20
CA PHE A 299 8.24 8.39 8.82
C PHE A 299 8.81 9.80 8.72
N GLY A 300 9.15 10.44 9.85
CA GLY A 300 9.82 11.73 9.89
C GLY A 300 8.95 12.88 9.36
N LEU A 301 7.63 12.75 9.44
CA LEU A 301 6.71 13.82 9.08
C LEU A 301 6.81 14.96 10.10
N GLU A 302 7.47 16.05 9.70
CA GLU A 302 7.69 17.24 10.54
C GLU A 302 6.48 18.17 10.51
N VAL A 303 5.75 18.25 11.63
CA VAL A 303 4.66 19.22 11.84
C VAL A 303 5.25 20.60 12.15
N GLY A 304 4.69 21.65 11.55
CA GLY A 304 5.10 23.04 11.75
C GLY A 304 4.49 23.97 10.72
N ASP A 305 5.13 25.11 10.46
CA ASP A 305 4.59 26.17 9.58
C ASP A 305 4.19 25.67 8.18
N CYS A 306 4.89 24.67 7.64
CA CYS A 306 4.63 24.13 6.31
C CYS A 306 3.67 22.94 6.28
N ILE A 307 3.53 22.20 7.39
CA ILE A 307 2.70 20.99 7.46
C ILE A 307 1.87 21.05 8.74
N GLN A 308 0.56 21.14 8.58
CA GLN A 308 -0.40 21.08 9.68
C GLN A 308 -1.19 19.78 9.58
N LEU A 309 -1.41 19.11 10.71
CA LEU A 309 -2.13 17.84 10.75
C LEU A 309 -3.34 17.95 11.67
N PHE A 310 -4.48 17.44 11.22
CA PHE A 310 -5.73 17.43 11.94
C PHE A 310 -6.22 15.99 12.11
N VAL A 311 -6.59 15.64 13.34
CA VAL A 311 -7.27 14.37 13.63
C VAL A 311 -8.77 14.57 13.45
N GLY A 312 -9.40 13.80 12.58
CA GLY A 312 -10.85 13.83 12.41
C GLY A 312 -11.36 13.29 11.08
N ASP A 313 -12.68 13.33 10.92
CA ASP A 313 -13.36 12.91 9.70
C ASP A 313 -13.13 13.94 8.59
N ALA A 314 -12.52 13.50 7.49
CA ALA A 314 -12.19 14.38 6.39
C ALA A 314 -13.40 14.95 5.64
N ILE A 315 -14.55 14.27 5.65
CA ILE A 315 -15.80 14.78 5.09
C ILE A 315 -16.35 15.90 5.97
N GLU A 316 -16.32 15.74 7.29
CA GLU A 316 -16.74 16.77 8.25
C GLU A 316 -15.82 18.00 8.15
N PHE A 317 -14.50 17.78 8.23
CA PHE A 317 -13.50 18.84 8.10
C PHE A 317 -13.67 19.65 6.80
N MET A 318 -13.86 18.96 5.67
CA MET A 318 -14.05 19.63 4.38
C MET A 318 -15.36 20.44 4.29
N LYS A 319 -16.43 19.99 4.96
CA LYS A 319 -17.69 20.73 5.05
C LYS A 319 -17.55 21.95 5.96
N GLU A 320 -16.80 21.85 7.05
CA GLU A 320 -16.51 22.98 7.93
C GLU A 320 -15.75 24.07 7.19
N LEU A 321 -14.66 23.71 6.50
CA LEU A 321 -13.92 24.64 5.63
C LEU A 321 -14.81 25.27 4.55
N ALA A 322 -15.68 24.48 3.92
CA ALA A 322 -16.63 24.99 2.94
C ALA A 322 -17.62 26.00 3.54
N ASN A 323 -18.10 25.76 4.77
CA ASN A 323 -19.00 26.69 5.46
C ASN A 323 -18.28 27.98 5.85
N GLU A 324 -17.02 27.90 6.28
CA GLU A 324 -16.21 29.08 6.60
C GLU A 324 -15.96 29.93 5.36
N ALA A 325 -15.57 29.30 4.24
CA ALA A 325 -15.35 29.98 2.96
C ALA A 325 -16.60 30.74 2.45
N ASN A 326 -17.80 30.22 2.71
CA ASN A 326 -19.06 30.84 2.27
C ASN A 326 -19.54 31.98 3.18
N ASN A 327 -19.14 31.99 4.46
CA ASN A 327 -19.70 32.92 5.44
C ASN A 327 -18.96 34.26 5.54
N HIS A 328 -17.87 34.47 4.78
CA HIS A 328 -17.00 35.67 4.85
C HIS A 328 -16.60 36.05 6.29
N LYS A 329 -16.73 35.14 7.25
CA LYS A 329 -15.99 35.23 8.50
C LYS A 329 -14.55 35.00 8.08
N GLU A 330 -13.64 35.88 8.51
CA GLU A 330 -12.23 35.57 8.54
C GLU A 330 -12.12 34.11 8.98
N MET A 331 -11.56 33.24 8.12
CA MET A 331 -11.36 31.84 8.45
C MET A 331 -10.66 31.86 9.80
N ASN A 332 -11.36 31.45 10.87
CA ASN A 332 -10.88 31.59 12.23
C ASN A 332 -9.48 30.96 12.25
N ASP A 333 -8.45 31.77 12.55
CA ASP A 333 -7.19 31.58 13.32
C ASP A 333 -6.57 30.17 13.49
N CYS A 334 -7.05 29.15 12.79
CA CYS A 334 -6.87 27.75 13.16
C CYS A 334 -6.22 26.93 12.04
N CYS A 335 -6.30 27.37 10.78
CA CYS A 335 -5.94 26.53 9.63
C CYS A 335 -4.81 27.09 8.74
N LEU A 336 -4.42 28.38 8.87
CA LEU A 336 -3.45 29.02 7.97
C LEU A 336 -2.63 30.16 8.62
N GLU A 337 -2.51 30.20 9.95
CA GLU A 337 -1.60 31.14 10.64
C GLU A 337 -0.14 30.67 10.47
N ALA A 338 0.44 30.95 9.31
CA ALA A 338 1.88 30.87 9.10
C ALA A 338 2.32 31.89 8.04
N GLY A 339 2.36 33.16 8.46
CA GLY A 339 3.28 34.16 7.93
C GLY A 339 3.22 34.49 6.44
N ASN A 340 2.20 35.26 6.03
CA ASN A 340 2.25 36.42 5.10
C ASN A 340 0.83 36.75 4.65
N ASP A 341 0.62 37.98 4.16
CA ASP A 341 -0.63 38.59 3.66
C ASP A 341 -1.32 37.85 2.47
N ASP A 342 -1.36 36.51 2.46
CA ASP A 342 -2.01 35.72 1.43
C ASP A 342 -3.53 35.71 1.64
N ALA A 343 -4.20 36.65 0.98
CA ALA A 343 -5.65 36.85 1.07
C ALA A 343 -6.50 35.70 0.46
N ASP A 344 -5.89 34.70 -0.19
CA ASP A 344 -6.62 33.56 -0.78
C ASP A 344 -6.58 32.33 0.16
N PRO A 345 -7.65 32.06 0.93
CA PRO A 345 -7.69 30.94 1.87
C PRO A 345 -7.85 29.58 1.17
N LYS A 346 -8.04 29.56 -0.15
CA LYS A 346 -8.37 28.34 -0.89
C LYS A 346 -7.13 27.51 -1.23
N PHE A 347 -7.35 26.23 -1.44
CA PHE A 347 -6.31 25.29 -1.84
C PHE A 347 -6.11 25.29 -3.36
N ASP A 348 -4.87 25.11 -3.80
CA ASP A 348 -4.55 24.88 -5.21
C ASP A 348 -4.84 23.42 -5.60
N VAL A 349 -4.68 22.51 -4.65
CA VAL A 349 -4.95 21.08 -4.85
C VAL A 349 -5.54 20.41 -3.61
N ILE A 350 -6.50 19.52 -3.82
CA ILE A 350 -6.90 18.50 -2.85
C ILE A 350 -6.41 17.15 -3.36
N MET A 351 -5.69 16.41 -2.53
CA MET A 351 -5.22 15.06 -2.84
C MET A 351 -5.83 14.07 -1.84
N VAL A 352 -6.56 13.08 -2.34
CA VAL A 352 -7.31 12.13 -1.53
C VAL A 352 -6.74 10.73 -1.73
N ASP A 353 -6.27 10.15 -0.63
CA ASP A 353 -5.74 8.81 -0.55
C ASP A 353 -6.36 8.08 0.66
N LEU A 354 -7.60 7.63 0.47
CA LEU A 354 -8.38 6.94 1.48
C LEU A 354 -8.61 5.49 1.06
N ASP A 355 -8.32 4.55 1.96
CA ASP A 355 -8.72 3.17 1.81
C ASP A 355 -10.19 2.96 2.21
N SER A 356 -10.89 2.06 1.52
CA SER A 356 -12.21 1.61 1.94
C SER A 356 -12.09 0.58 3.05
N SER A 357 -12.90 0.72 4.10
CA SER A 357 -12.96 -0.23 5.22
C SER A 357 -13.84 -1.46 4.93
N ASP A 358 -14.50 -1.53 3.78
CA ASP A 358 -15.42 -2.61 3.39
C ASP A 358 -14.67 -3.91 3.06
N MET A 359 -14.37 -4.69 4.10
CA MET A 359 -13.69 -6.00 3.97
C MET A 359 -14.43 -7.01 3.08
N CYS A 360 -15.74 -6.84 2.85
CA CYS A 360 -16.55 -7.75 2.03
C CYS A 360 -16.28 -7.62 0.52
N ASN A 361 -15.79 -6.47 0.06
CA ASN A 361 -15.64 -6.17 -1.38
C ASN A 361 -14.19 -6.18 -1.86
N GLY A 362 -13.24 -6.63 -1.02
CA GLY A 362 -11.81 -6.57 -1.32
C GLY A 362 -11.22 -5.16 -1.14
N VAL A 363 -9.97 -4.99 -1.57
CA VAL A 363 -9.28 -3.68 -1.51
C VAL A 363 -9.96 -2.74 -2.51
N SER A 364 -10.54 -1.64 -2.01
CA SER A 364 -11.12 -0.58 -2.84
C SER A 364 -10.76 0.78 -2.25
N ALA A 365 -10.75 1.80 -3.10
CA ALA A 365 -10.48 3.18 -2.74
C ALA A 365 -11.18 4.10 -3.73
N PRO A 366 -11.76 5.24 -3.30
CA PRO A 366 -12.02 5.68 -1.91
C PRO A 366 -13.30 5.06 -1.30
N PRO A 367 -13.62 5.33 -0.01
CA PRO A 367 -14.95 5.06 0.56
C PRO A 367 -16.09 5.72 -0.22
N LEU A 368 -17.22 5.02 -0.34
CA LEU A 368 -18.39 5.50 -1.09
C LEU A 368 -18.99 6.80 -0.54
N GLU A 369 -18.92 7.06 0.77
CA GLU A 369 -19.36 8.34 1.33
C GLU A 369 -18.57 9.54 0.81
N PHE A 370 -17.29 9.35 0.49
CA PHE A 370 -16.38 10.43 0.11
C PHE A 370 -16.68 10.97 -1.29
N VAL A 371 -17.25 10.14 -2.16
CA VAL A 371 -17.56 10.50 -3.55
C VAL A 371 -19.00 10.99 -3.73
N ARG A 372 -19.75 11.16 -2.62
CA ARG A 372 -21.09 11.73 -2.65
C ARG A 372 -21.05 13.17 -3.16
N LYS A 373 -22.05 13.54 -3.95
CA LYS A 373 -22.18 14.89 -4.54
C LYS A 373 -22.01 16.04 -3.54
N SER A 374 -22.54 15.89 -2.32
CA SER A 374 -22.39 16.92 -1.28
C SER A 374 -20.94 17.12 -0.84
N VAL A 375 -20.14 16.05 -0.79
CA VAL A 375 -18.72 16.11 -0.46
C VAL A 375 -17.94 16.73 -1.61
N LEU A 376 -18.22 16.30 -2.84
CA LEU A 376 -17.60 16.88 -4.04
C LEU A 376 -17.89 18.39 -4.19
N LEU A 377 -19.10 18.84 -3.82
CA LEU A 377 -19.45 20.27 -3.80
C LEU A 377 -18.66 21.03 -2.72
N ALA A 378 -18.50 20.45 -1.53
CA ALA A 378 -17.67 21.03 -0.47
C ALA A 378 -16.20 21.14 -0.94
N ALA A 379 -15.65 20.06 -1.51
CA ALA A 379 -14.31 20.03 -2.09
C ALA A 379 -14.10 21.12 -3.15
N LYS A 380 -15.07 21.29 -4.04
CA LYS A 380 -15.03 22.34 -5.07
C LYS A 380 -15.05 23.75 -4.47
N SER A 381 -15.73 23.97 -3.35
CA SER A 381 -15.84 25.30 -2.71
C SER A 381 -14.55 25.73 -1.99
N VAL A 382 -13.77 24.77 -1.48
CA VAL A 382 -12.49 25.03 -0.82
C VAL A 382 -11.31 25.10 -1.79
N LEU A 383 -11.51 24.67 -3.05
CA LEU A 383 -10.54 24.81 -4.14
C LEU A 383 -10.60 26.21 -4.77
N GLY A 384 -9.42 26.72 -5.16
CA GLY A 384 -9.30 27.88 -6.03
C GLY A 384 -9.92 27.63 -7.41
N ASP A 385 -10.22 28.69 -8.15
CA ASP A 385 -10.88 28.61 -9.46
C ASP A 385 -10.08 27.80 -10.49
N SER A 386 -8.75 27.81 -10.37
CA SER A 386 -7.83 27.01 -11.19
C SER A 386 -7.40 25.70 -10.52
N GLY A 387 -7.93 25.38 -9.34
CA GLY A 387 -7.50 24.24 -8.55
C GLY A 387 -7.97 22.89 -9.10
N ILE A 388 -7.34 21.82 -8.59
CA ILE A 388 -7.66 20.43 -8.95
C ILE A 388 -7.95 19.57 -7.73
N PHE A 389 -8.89 18.65 -7.90
CA PHE A 389 -9.15 17.56 -6.98
C PHE A 389 -8.54 16.28 -7.56
N VAL A 390 -7.70 15.59 -6.80
CA VAL A 390 -6.93 14.42 -7.23
C VAL A 390 -7.24 13.27 -6.28
N ILE A 391 -7.61 12.12 -6.81
CA ILE A 391 -8.00 10.98 -5.98
C ILE A 391 -7.44 9.66 -6.52
N ASN A 392 -6.86 8.87 -5.64
CA ASN A 392 -6.50 7.48 -5.91
C ASN A 392 -7.77 6.63 -5.93
N VAL A 393 -7.94 5.83 -6.99
CA VAL A 393 -9.11 4.98 -7.19
C VAL A 393 -8.67 3.55 -7.47
N ILE A 394 -9.15 2.61 -6.66
CA ILE A 394 -9.08 1.17 -6.90
C ILE A 394 -10.52 0.70 -7.13
N PRO A 395 -10.99 0.65 -8.38
CA PRO A 395 -12.38 0.35 -8.66
C PRO A 395 -12.65 -1.15 -8.53
N PRO A 396 -13.66 -1.58 -7.75
CA PRO A 396 -14.03 -3.00 -7.63
C PRO A 396 -14.61 -3.57 -8.94
N SER A 397 -15.05 -2.70 -9.86
CA SER A 397 -15.50 -3.08 -11.19
C SER A 397 -15.44 -1.89 -12.14
N ARG A 398 -15.40 -2.17 -13.46
CA ARG A 398 -15.51 -1.15 -14.49
C ARG A 398 -16.79 -0.30 -14.36
N LEU A 399 -17.93 -0.93 -14.07
CA LEU A 399 -19.21 -0.23 -13.89
C LEU A 399 -19.19 0.73 -12.69
N PHE A 400 -18.46 0.37 -11.62
CA PHE A 400 -18.24 1.27 -10.50
C PHE A 400 -17.46 2.51 -10.94
N TYR A 401 -16.37 2.32 -11.69
CA TYR A 401 -15.54 3.41 -12.19
C TYR A 401 -16.32 4.34 -13.13
N GLU A 402 -17.12 3.80 -14.04
CA GLU A 402 -17.97 4.59 -14.94
C GLU A 402 -18.99 5.45 -14.16
N LYS A 403 -19.63 4.88 -13.12
CA LYS A 403 -20.54 5.64 -12.24
C LYS A 403 -19.81 6.74 -11.47
N LEU A 404 -18.61 6.47 -10.98
CA LEU A 404 -17.77 7.45 -10.30
C LEU A 404 -17.49 8.65 -11.22
N ILE A 405 -17.06 8.38 -12.45
CA ILE A 405 -16.83 9.43 -13.47
C ILE A 405 -18.09 10.28 -13.68
N HIS A 406 -19.27 9.65 -13.78
CA HIS A 406 -20.52 10.39 -13.92
C HIS A 406 -20.81 11.32 -12.73
N GLN A 407 -20.60 10.87 -11.49
CA GLN A 407 -20.77 11.71 -10.30
C GLN A 407 -19.84 12.92 -10.30
N PHE A 408 -18.58 12.73 -10.70
CA PHE A 408 -17.62 13.81 -10.81
C PHE A 408 -18.00 14.82 -11.92
N LYS A 409 -18.50 14.35 -13.07
CA LYS A 409 -18.97 15.22 -14.18
C LYS A 409 -20.19 16.07 -13.81
N GLU A 410 -20.96 15.70 -12.79
CA GLU A 410 -22.05 16.55 -12.29
C GLU A 410 -21.55 17.79 -11.52
N VAL A 411 -20.31 17.78 -11.05
CA VAL A 411 -19.75 18.83 -10.17
C VAL A 411 -18.60 19.58 -10.84
N PHE A 412 -17.71 18.86 -11.52
CA PHE A 412 -16.51 19.39 -12.17
C PHE A 412 -16.68 19.42 -13.69
N ARG A 413 -16.04 20.39 -14.33
CA ARG A 413 -16.20 20.63 -15.78
C ARG A 413 -15.30 19.74 -16.63
N GLU A 414 -14.09 19.46 -16.14
CA GLU A 414 -13.11 18.65 -16.85
C GLU A 414 -12.58 17.58 -15.92
N LEU A 415 -12.51 16.36 -16.45
CA LEU A 415 -11.91 15.23 -15.78
C LEU A 415 -10.72 14.71 -16.60
N TYR A 416 -9.73 14.23 -15.88
CA TYR A 416 -8.55 13.59 -16.43
C TYR A 416 -8.28 12.32 -15.63
N GLU A 417 -7.55 11.39 -16.22
CA GLU A 417 -7.06 10.21 -15.53
C GLU A 417 -5.60 9.94 -15.87
N ILE A 418 -4.94 9.23 -14.95
CA ILE A 418 -3.62 8.64 -15.13
C ILE A 418 -3.73 7.17 -14.69
N ASP A 419 -3.31 6.25 -15.56
CA ASP A 419 -3.13 4.84 -15.20
C ASP A 419 -1.82 4.70 -14.42
N SER A 420 -1.86 4.11 -13.23
CA SER A 420 -0.68 3.90 -12.39
C SER A 420 0.20 2.75 -12.89
N GLY A 421 -0.22 2.02 -13.93
CA GLY A 421 0.57 0.99 -14.61
C GLY A 421 0.59 -0.37 -13.90
N ASN A 422 -0.09 -0.51 -12.75
CA ASN A 422 -0.21 -1.77 -12.01
C ASN A 422 -1.50 -2.54 -12.33
N GLY A 423 -2.35 -2.02 -13.22
CA GLY A 423 -3.62 -2.66 -13.60
C GLY A 423 -4.74 -2.55 -12.57
N GLU A 424 -4.50 -1.91 -11.43
CA GLU A 424 -5.47 -1.79 -10.32
C GLU A 424 -5.79 -0.32 -9.98
N ASN A 425 -4.77 0.56 -9.94
CA ASN A 425 -4.90 1.94 -9.48
C ASN A 425 -5.02 2.92 -10.64
N PHE A 426 -6.05 3.76 -10.57
CA PHE A 426 -6.21 4.93 -11.42
C PHE A 426 -6.17 6.19 -10.56
N VAL A 427 -5.52 7.23 -11.05
CA VAL A 427 -5.62 8.56 -10.45
C VAL A 427 -6.63 9.35 -11.26
N LEU A 428 -7.78 9.64 -10.65
CA LEU A 428 -8.81 10.50 -11.23
C LEU A 428 -8.58 11.94 -10.79
N ILE A 429 -8.62 12.86 -11.76
CA ILE A 429 -8.34 14.28 -11.53
C ILE A 429 -9.53 15.09 -12.04
N ALA A 430 -10.04 15.98 -11.20
CA ALA A 430 -11.16 16.83 -11.52
C ALA A 430 -10.78 18.31 -11.39
N LYS A 431 -10.98 19.07 -12.46
CA LYS A 431 -10.60 20.48 -12.52
C LYS A 431 -11.81 21.40 -12.33
N VAL A 432 -11.64 22.46 -11.54
CA VAL A 432 -12.72 23.42 -11.23
C VAL A 432 -13.15 24.19 -12.48
N LEU A 433 -12.21 24.86 -13.14
CA LEU A 433 -12.42 25.56 -14.42
C LEU A 433 -11.58 24.96 -15.56
N PRO A 434 -12.04 25.07 -16.82
CA PRO A 434 -11.29 24.59 -17.97
C PRO A 434 -9.92 25.23 -18.12
N ILE A 435 -8.99 24.54 -18.79
CA ILE A 435 -7.71 25.14 -19.22
C ILE A 435 -8.01 26.37 -20.11
N VAL A 436 -7.66 27.56 -19.62
CA VAL A 436 -7.51 28.73 -20.48
C VAL A 436 -6.09 28.66 -21.03
N SER A 437 -5.95 28.34 -22.32
CA SER A 437 -4.65 28.32 -22.98
C SER A 437 -4.03 29.71 -22.93
N SER A 438 -3.12 29.95 -21.98
CA SER A 438 -2.24 31.12 -22.04
C SER A 438 -1.17 30.83 -23.09
N ASN A 439 -1.15 31.61 -24.17
CA ASN A 439 -0.18 31.56 -25.27
C ASN A 439 1.24 31.97 -24.82
N GLY A 440 1.83 31.23 -23.87
CA GLY A 440 3.21 31.36 -23.45
C GLY A 440 3.97 30.09 -23.84
N ASP A 441 4.65 30.12 -24.98
CA ASP A 441 5.50 29.04 -25.52
C ASP A 441 6.77 28.76 -24.68
N GLY A 442 6.84 29.27 -23.45
CA GLY A 442 7.94 29.08 -22.52
C GLY A 442 7.62 27.96 -21.53
N GLU A 443 8.46 26.94 -21.47
CA GLU A 443 8.33 25.87 -20.49
C GLU A 443 8.48 26.44 -19.06
N ASN A 444 7.34 26.50 -18.35
CA ASN A 444 7.14 26.91 -16.95
C ASN A 444 8.20 26.29 -16.02
N SER A 445 8.79 27.10 -15.13
CA SER A 445 9.89 26.70 -14.23
C SER A 445 9.45 25.65 -13.20
N PHE A 446 8.21 25.76 -12.70
CA PHE A 446 7.62 24.74 -11.84
C PHE A 446 7.44 23.41 -12.59
N LEU A 447 6.98 23.44 -13.85
CA LEU A 447 6.84 22.25 -14.68
C LEU A 447 8.18 21.56 -14.94
N LYS A 448 9.25 22.33 -15.18
CA LYS A 448 10.63 21.81 -15.27
C LYS A 448 11.05 21.14 -13.97
N LYS A 449 10.81 21.81 -12.83
CA LYS A 449 11.10 21.26 -11.51
C LYS A 449 10.33 19.96 -11.27
N LEU A 450 9.05 19.93 -11.63
CA LEU A 450 8.20 18.75 -11.53
C LEU A 450 8.77 17.58 -12.35
N ARG A 451 9.15 17.81 -13.62
CA ARG A 451 9.79 16.80 -14.49
C ARG A 451 11.13 16.28 -13.95
N LEU A 452 11.84 17.06 -13.13
CA LEU A 452 13.09 16.64 -12.51
C LEU A 452 12.87 15.75 -11.30
N VAL A 453 11.84 16.02 -10.49
CA VAL A 453 11.58 15.29 -9.23
C VAL A 453 10.67 14.06 -9.42
N ILE A 454 9.85 14.05 -10.46
CA ILE A 454 9.03 12.90 -10.85
C ILE A 454 9.24 12.58 -12.33
N SER A 455 9.32 11.29 -12.69
CA SER A 455 9.48 10.87 -14.08
C SER A 455 8.40 11.50 -14.98
N GLY A 456 8.83 12.19 -16.05
CA GLY A 456 7.92 12.87 -16.97
C GLY A 456 6.90 11.94 -17.67
N ALA A 457 7.13 10.63 -17.67
CA ALA A 457 6.24 9.65 -18.30
C ALA A 457 4.79 9.72 -17.79
N TYR A 458 4.58 9.93 -16.49
CA TYR A 458 3.22 10.04 -15.93
C TYR A 458 2.55 11.37 -16.26
N MET A 459 3.34 12.44 -16.44
CA MET A 459 2.79 13.72 -16.90
C MET A 459 2.34 13.62 -18.36
N ASP A 460 3.09 12.90 -19.18
CA ASP A 460 2.80 12.71 -20.60
C ASP A 460 1.65 11.70 -20.82
N SER A 461 1.27 10.92 -19.79
CA SER A 461 0.15 9.96 -19.85
C SER A 461 -1.19 10.52 -19.36
N ILE A 462 -1.25 11.77 -18.90
CA ILE A 462 -2.50 12.42 -18.44
C ILE A 462 -3.50 12.47 -19.59
N ARG A 463 -4.65 11.79 -19.42
CA ARG A 463 -5.70 11.71 -20.45
C ARG A 463 -6.98 12.38 -20.00
N LYS A 464 -7.53 13.28 -20.81
CA LYS A 464 -8.87 13.86 -20.58
C LYS A 464 -9.97 12.82 -20.86
N ILE A 465 -11.02 12.76 -20.02
CA ILE A 465 -12.08 11.73 -20.08
C ILE A 465 -13.52 12.24 -19.96
#